data_AF-A0A831YQ32-F1
#
_entry.id   AF-A0A831YQ32-F1
#
_cell.length_a   1.000
_cell.length_b   1.000
_cell.length_c   1.000
_cell.angle_alpha   90.00
_cell.angle_beta   90.00
_cell.angle_gamma   90.00
#
_symmetry.space_group_name_H-M   'P 1'
#
loop_
_entity.id
_entity.type
_entity.pdbx_description
1 polymer ?
#
loop_
_entity_poly.entity_id
_entity_poly.type
_entity_poly.pdbx_seq_one_letter_code
_entity_poly.pdbx_strand_id
1 'polypeptide(L)'
;MSDQSPQEPTMEEILASIRRIISEDDAPAEEAAAPEAEAEPLVEEAPAEDDVLELTDPIEPAAPVETMGDIDVYSPEPEPEPAPPPPPEPEPIQGFSRDEVADNLVGDHAASLAATAFGSLSSALMMPKDGRTLEDVVRELLRPLLKEWLDQNLPRIVETKVEEEVHRIARGRSV
;
A
#
# COMPACT_ATOMS: atom_id res chain seq x y z
N MET A 1 -14.69 37.72 -5.16
CA MET A 1 -13.93 36.60 -5.75
C MET A 1 -14.55 35.33 -5.23
N SER A 2 -15.04 34.49 -6.13
CA SER A 2 -15.88 33.33 -5.87
C SER A 2 -15.10 32.23 -5.17
N ASP A 3 -15.54 31.86 -3.97
CA ASP A 3 -15.11 30.62 -3.32
C ASP A 3 -15.89 29.48 -3.98
N GLN A 4 -15.29 28.90 -5.02
CA GLN A 4 -15.77 27.68 -5.66
C GLN A 4 -15.09 26.52 -4.92
N SER A 5 -15.43 26.34 -3.65
CA SER A 5 -15.08 25.13 -2.92
C SER A 5 -15.69 23.93 -3.68
N PRO A 6 -14.90 22.95 -4.13
CA PRO A 6 -15.45 21.74 -4.71
C PRO A 6 -16.32 21.09 -3.64
N GLN A 7 -17.64 21.07 -3.85
CA GLN A 7 -18.55 20.30 -3.01
C GLN A 7 -17.98 18.89 -2.92
N GLU A 8 -17.52 18.50 -1.73
CA GLU A 8 -17.13 17.11 -1.49
C GLU A 8 -18.37 16.26 -1.82
N PRO A 9 -18.29 15.37 -2.82
CA PRO A 9 -19.46 14.63 -3.26
C PRO A 9 -20.01 13.86 -2.07
N THR A 10 -21.32 14.01 -1.85
CA THR A 10 -21.99 13.35 -0.74
C THR A 10 -21.93 11.84 -0.93
N MET A 11 -21.92 11.07 0.17
CA MET A 11 -21.86 9.61 0.14
C MET A 11 -22.89 8.98 -0.82
N GLU A 12 -24.06 9.59 -0.94
CA GLU A 12 -25.13 9.13 -1.83
C GLU A 12 -24.79 9.35 -3.31
N GLU A 13 -24.10 10.43 -3.66
CA GLU A 13 -23.62 10.71 -5.03
C GLU A 13 -22.49 9.76 -5.42
N ILE A 14 -21.59 9.45 -4.49
CA ILE A 14 -20.53 8.45 -4.70
C ILE A 14 -21.16 7.08 -5.00
N LEU A 15 -22.14 6.67 -4.19
CA LEU A 15 -22.84 5.39 -4.38
C LEU A 15 -23.69 5.37 -5.66
N ALA A 16 -24.31 6.49 -6.03
CA ALA A 16 -25.05 6.61 -7.28
C ALA A 16 -24.13 6.56 -8.50
N SER A 17 -22.95 7.20 -8.43
CA SER A 17 -21.93 7.17 -9.48
C SER A 17 -21.39 5.77 -9.72
N ILE A 18 -21.03 5.05 -8.65
CA ILE A 18 -20.58 3.65 -8.74
C ILE A 18 -21.69 2.75 -9.34
N ARG A 19 -22.94 2.92 -8.89
CA ARG A 19 -24.07 2.12 -9.40
C ARG A 19 -24.34 2.39 -10.89
N ARG A 20 -24.18 3.64 -11.32
CA ARG A 20 -24.29 4.02 -12.72
C ARG A 20 -23.19 3.38 -13.56
N ILE A 21 -21.92 3.48 -13.14
CA ILE A 21 -20.78 2.91 -13.86
C ILE A 21 -20.96 1.39 -14.03
N ILE A 22 -21.32 0.67 -12.95
CA ILE A 22 -21.51 -0.79 -13.02
C ILE A 22 -22.68 -1.17 -13.93
N SER A 23 -23.75 -0.38 -13.96
CA SER A 23 -24.90 -0.65 -14.83
C SER A 23 -24.65 -0.26 -16.30
N GLU A 24 -23.73 0.68 -16.53
CA GLU A 24 -23.33 1.16 -17.86
C GLU A 24 -22.25 0.25 -18.48
N ASP A 25 -21.47 -0.45 -17.66
CA ASP A 25 -20.39 -1.37 -18.05
C ASP A 25 -20.82 -2.85 -18.15
N ASP A 26 -21.99 -3.24 -17.61
CA ASP A 26 -22.56 -4.61 -17.75
C ASP A 26 -23.28 -4.83 -19.10
N ALA A 27 -22.73 -4.27 -20.18
CA ALA A 27 -23.08 -4.62 -21.54
C ALA A 27 -22.22 -5.82 -21.98
N PRO A 28 -22.81 -6.95 -22.42
CA PRO A 28 -22.04 -8.11 -22.82
C PRO A 28 -21.25 -7.78 -24.09
N ALA A 29 -19.94 -7.68 -23.95
CA ALA A 29 -19.01 -7.70 -25.09
C ALA A 29 -18.97 -9.14 -25.64
N GLU A 30 -20.02 -9.50 -26.38
CA GLU A 30 -20.09 -10.71 -27.18
C GLU A 30 -19.89 -10.30 -28.65
N GLU A 31 -18.63 -10.21 -29.09
CA GLU A 31 -18.31 -10.31 -30.52
C GLU A 31 -16.87 -10.79 -30.73
N ALA A 32 -16.79 -11.98 -31.29
CA ALA A 32 -15.60 -12.63 -31.78
C ALA A 32 -15.00 -11.87 -32.99
N ALA A 33 -13.68 -11.71 -33.02
CA ALA A 33 -12.86 -11.83 -34.23
C ALA A 33 -11.38 -11.68 -33.89
N ALA A 34 -10.68 -12.80 -33.82
CA ALA A 34 -9.25 -12.81 -34.14
C ALA A 34 -9.08 -12.65 -35.66
N PRO A 35 -8.15 -11.82 -36.12
CA PRO A 35 -7.41 -12.10 -37.34
C PRO A 35 -6.01 -12.57 -36.97
N GLU A 36 -5.68 -13.79 -37.38
CA GLU A 36 -4.31 -14.25 -37.59
C GLU A 36 -3.58 -13.21 -38.45
N ALA A 37 -2.61 -12.50 -37.86
CA ALA A 37 -1.60 -11.79 -38.60
C ALA A 37 -0.39 -12.73 -38.74
N GLU A 38 -0.13 -13.13 -39.97
CA GLU A 38 1.01 -13.93 -40.41
C GLU A 38 2.33 -13.43 -39.82
N ALA A 39 3.14 -14.39 -39.36
CA ALA A 39 4.50 -14.15 -38.93
C ALA A 39 5.40 -13.78 -40.13
N GLU A 40 5.86 -12.53 -40.19
CA GLU A 40 7.08 -12.16 -40.90
C GLU A 40 8.22 -11.92 -39.88
N PRO A 41 9.37 -12.62 -39.98
CA PRO A 41 10.48 -12.40 -39.09
C PRO A 41 11.33 -11.23 -39.60
N LEU A 42 11.01 -10.01 -39.17
CA LEU A 42 11.93 -8.88 -39.28
C LEU A 42 12.77 -8.81 -38.00
N VAL A 43 13.84 -9.60 -38.01
CA VAL A 43 15.02 -9.32 -37.17
C VAL A 43 15.76 -8.19 -37.86
N GLU A 44 15.65 -6.97 -37.33
CA GLU A 44 16.62 -5.91 -37.56
C GLU A 44 16.96 -5.30 -36.20
N GLU A 45 18.16 -5.64 -35.73
CA GLU A 45 18.82 -5.04 -34.57
C GLU A 45 19.10 -3.56 -34.85
N ALA A 46 18.53 -2.68 -34.03
CA ALA A 46 19.22 -1.49 -33.55
C ALA A 46 18.60 -1.13 -32.20
N PRO A 47 19.40 -1.07 -31.12
CA PRO A 47 18.83 -0.82 -29.82
C PRO A 47 18.43 0.65 -29.69
N ALA A 48 17.21 0.90 -29.24
CA ALA A 48 16.89 2.15 -28.57
C ALA A 48 17.45 2.07 -27.13
N GLU A 49 18.78 2.01 -27.01
CA GLU A 49 19.51 1.92 -25.72
C GLU A 49 19.92 3.31 -25.18
N ASP A 50 19.85 4.37 -25.98
CA ASP A 50 20.29 5.70 -25.55
C ASP A 50 19.33 6.41 -24.55
N ASP A 51 18.14 5.85 -24.28
CA ASP A 51 17.18 6.41 -23.31
C ASP A 51 17.09 5.60 -22.00
N VAL A 52 17.94 4.59 -21.81
CA VAL A 52 18.04 3.86 -20.54
C VAL A 52 19.30 4.34 -19.81
N LEU A 53 19.13 5.41 -19.03
CA LEU A 53 20.18 5.85 -18.10
C LEU A 53 20.23 4.89 -16.90
N GLU A 54 21.22 3.99 -16.88
CA GLU A 54 21.55 3.21 -15.69
C GLU A 54 22.18 4.12 -14.62
N LEU A 55 21.34 4.68 -13.76
CA LEU A 55 21.74 5.58 -12.68
C LEU A 55 22.24 4.79 -11.45
N THR A 56 23.29 3.99 -11.64
CA THR A 56 23.93 3.21 -10.56
C THR A 56 24.81 4.06 -9.65
N ASP A 57 25.18 5.28 -10.07
CA ASP A 57 25.92 6.24 -9.27
C ASP A 57 24.98 7.30 -8.67
N PRO A 58 24.98 7.51 -7.34
CA PRO A 58 24.21 8.57 -6.72
C PRO A 58 24.78 9.94 -7.09
N ILE A 59 23.92 10.84 -7.58
CA ILE A 59 24.30 12.24 -7.83
C ILE A 59 24.25 12.98 -6.50
N GLU A 60 25.42 13.41 -6.00
CA GLU A 60 25.49 14.32 -4.85
C GLU A 60 25.15 15.76 -5.30
N PRO A 61 24.20 16.44 -4.64
CA PRO A 61 23.90 17.83 -4.97
C PRO A 61 25.10 18.72 -4.64
N ALA A 62 25.43 19.65 -5.54
CA ALA A 62 26.59 20.54 -5.40
C ALA A 62 26.50 21.52 -4.22
N ALA A 63 25.32 21.68 -3.61
CA ALA A 63 25.12 22.41 -2.36
C ALA A 63 23.91 21.84 -1.61
N PRO A 64 23.84 22.00 -0.27
CA PRO A 64 22.67 21.62 0.50
C PRO A 64 21.44 22.41 0.02
N VAL A 65 20.39 21.69 -0.37
CA VAL A 65 19.08 22.26 -0.66
C VAL A 65 18.27 22.30 0.62
N GLU A 66 17.84 23.49 1.03
CA GLU A 66 16.90 23.64 2.13
C GLU A 66 15.47 23.60 1.56
N THR A 67 14.71 22.58 1.97
CA THR A 67 13.31 22.39 1.57
C THR A 67 12.41 23.22 2.49
N MET A 68 11.78 24.28 1.98
CA MET A 68 10.81 25.07 2.74
C MET A 68 9.41 24.83 2.19
N GLY A 69 8.75 23.78 2.69
CA GLY A 69 7.47 23.33 2.15
C GLY A 69 7.65 22.55 0.84
N ASP A 70 6.96 22.96 -0.22
CA ASP A 70 6.96 22.29 -1.54
C ASP A 70 7.93 22.94 -2.56
N ILE A 71 8.87 23.76 -2.09
CA ILE A 71 9.82 24.50 -2.92
C ILE A 71 11.24 24.28 -2.42
N ASP A 72 12.12 23.88 -3.36
CA ASP A 72 13.56 23.80 -3.16
C ASP A 72 14.21 25.17 -3.40
N VAL A 73 14.89 25.70 -2.38
CA VAL A 73 15.58 26.99 -2.45
C VAL A 73 17.09 26.76 -2.45
N TYR A 74 17.78 27.28 -3.46
CA TYR A 74 19.24 27.24 -3.55
C TYR A 74 19.83 28.52 -2.96
N SER A 75 20.52 28.40 -1.82
CA SER A 75 21.21 29.51 -1.16
C SER A 75 22.72 29.41 -1.43
N PRO A 76 23.35 30.36 -2.14
CA PRO A 76 24.80 30.35 -2.29
C PRO A 76 25.47 30.59 -0.93
N GLU A 77 26.50 29.80 -0.64
CA GLU A 77 27.19 29.81 0.65
C GLU A 77 27.78 31.20 0.97
N PRO A 78 27.43 31.82 2.12
CA PRO A 78 27.93 33.13 2.50
C PRO A 78 29.42 33.07 2.87
N GLU A 79 30.21 33.98 2.31
CA GLU A 79 31.63 34.16 2.66
C GLU A 79 31.75 34.54 4.16
N PRO A 80 32.60 33.86 4.97
CA PRO A 80 32.55 34.01 6.42
C PRO A 80 33.14 35.34 6.90
N GLU A 81 32.30 36.19 7.49
CA GLU A 81 32.74 37.27 8.38
C GLU A 81 33.13 36.70 9.77
N PRO A 82 34.16 37.25 10.45
CA PRO A 82 34.60 36.73 11.75
C PRO A 82 33.57 37.02 12.85
N ALA A 83 32.95 35.95 13.38
CA ALA A 83 31.97 36.02 14.47
C ALA A 83 32.63 36.26 15.86
N PRO A 84 31.97 37.01 16.77
CA PRO A 84 32.40 37.10 18.17
C PRO A 84 32.16 35.76 18.91
N PRO A 85 32.90 35.46 19.99
CA PRO A 85 32.80 34.17 20.68
C PRO A 85 31.42 33.96 21.34
N PRO A 86 30.84 32.75 21.28
CA PRO A 86 29.52 32.46 21.82
C PRO A 86 29.50 32.35 23.35
N PRO A 87 28.38 32.70 24.02
CA PRO A 87 28.17 32.38 25.44
C PRO A 87 27.99 30.87 25.65
N PRO A 88 28.26 30.32 26.86
CA PRO A 88 28.14 28.89 27.12
C PRO A 88 26.68 28.42 27.03
N GLU A 89 26.43 27.38 26.24
CA GLU A 89 25.12 26.72 26.07
C GLU A 89 24.71 25.91 27.32
N PRO A 90 23.40 25.85 27.65
CA PRO A 90 22.90 24.93 28.66
C PRO A 90 22.91 23.47 28.16
N GLU A 91 23.29 22.54 29.03
CA GLU A 91 23.35 21.11 28.71
C GLU A 91 21.98 20.54 28.29
N PRO A 92 21.92 19.68 27.25
CA PRO A 92 20.68 19.13 26.75
C PRO A 92 20.11 18.09 27.73
N ILE A 93 18.86 18.30 28.14
CA ILE A 93 18.08 17.30 28.89
C ILE A 93 17.59 16.27 27.87
N GLN A 94 18.01 15.01 28.00
CA GLN A 94 17.55 13.93 27.14
C GLN A 94 16.05 13.69 27.35
N GLY A 95 15.24 14.09 26.37
CA GLY A 95 13.84 13.74 26.30
C GLY A 95 13.66 12.37 25.62
N PHE A 96 12.70 11.59 26.10
CA PHE A 96 12.29 10.34 25.44
C PHE A 96 11.72 10.67 24.06
N SER A 97 12.40 10.21 23.00
CA SER A 97 11.97 10.45 21.62
C SER A 97 10.89 9.45 21.23
N ARG A 98 9.82 9.93 20.58
CA ARG A 98 8.72 9.10 20.06
C ARG A 98 9.24 7.99 19.14
N ASP A 99 10.29 8.30 18.37
CA ASP A 99 10.92 7.39 17.42
C ASP A 99 11.64 6.21 18.12
N GLU A 100 12.35 6.44 19.22
CA GLU A 100 12.93 5.34 20.02
C GLU A 100 11.84 4.40 20.54
N VAL A 101 10.66 4.91 20.90
CA VAL A 101 9.55 4.06 21.38
C VAL A 101 8.96 3.25 20.24
N ALA A 102 8.89 3.79 19.02
CA ALA A 102 8.38 3.11 17.84
C ALA A 102 9.29 1.93 17.42
N ASP A 103 10.61 2.13 17.48
CA ASP A 103 11.59 1.09 17.17
C ASP A 103 11.65 -0.02 18.23
N ASN A 104 11.21 0.26 19.46
CA ASN A 104 11.19 -0.70 20.57
C ASN A 104 9.79 -1.32 20.83
N LEU A 105 8.80 -1.15 19.94
CA LEU A 105 7.46 -1.73 20.10
C LEU A 105 7.47 -3.26 20.10
N VAL A 106 8.44 -3.86 19.41
CA VAL A 106 8.67 -5.31 19.38
C VAL A 106 10.03 -5.57 20.00
N GLY A 107 10.08 -6.41 21.03
CA GLY A 107 11.37 -6.80 21.60
C GLY A 107 12.20 -7.59 20.59
N ASP A 108 13.51 -7.35 20.55
CA ASP A 108 14.47 -8.01 19.65
C ASP A 108 14.30 -9.53 19.59
N HIS A 109 13.99 -10.14 20.73
CA HIS A 109 13.73 -11.57 20.83
C HIS A 109 12.49 -12.01 20.05
N ALA A 110 11.38 -11.27 20.17
CA ALA A 110 10.14 -11.56 19.45
C ALA A 110 10.32 -11.34 17.93
N ALA A 111 11.03 -10.26 17.55
CA ALA A 111 11.36 -10.00 16.15
C ALA A 111 12.24 -11.13 15.56
N SER A 112 13.24 -11.60 16.31
CA SER A 112 14.13 -12.69 15.89
C SER A 112 13.39 -14.03 15.75
N LEU A 113 12.48 -14.34 16.67
CA LEU A 113 11.62 -15.54 16.57
C LEU A 113 10.71 -15.47 15.34
N ALA A 114 10.09 -14.32 15.08
CA ALA A 114 9.27 -14.11 13.89
C ALA A 114 10.09 -14.27 12.60
N ALA A 115 11.26 -13.62 12.51
CA ALA A 115 12.16 -13.73 11.36
C ALA A 115 12.61 -15.17 11.11
N THR A 116 12.91 -15.93 12.17
CA THR A 116 13.29 -17.34 12.06
C THR A 116 12.13 -18.20 11.56
N ALA A 117 10.92 -17.99 12.07
CA ALA A 117 9.71 -18.68 11.62
C ALA A 117 9.43 -18.39 10.13
N PHE A 118 9.47 -17.12 9.71
CA PHE A 118 9.30 -16.73 8.30
C PHE A 118 10.41 -17.28 7.40
N GLY A 119 11.66 -17.31 7.88
CA GLY A 119 12.78 -17.90 7.15
C GLY A 119 12.60 -19.41 6.93
N SER A 120 12.16 -20.14 7.97
CA SER A 120 11.86 -21.57 7.84
C SER A 120 10.69 -21.85 6.89
N LEU A 121 9.68 -20.99 6.88
CA LEU A 121 8.54 -21.08 5.97
C LEU A 121 8.98 -20.81 4.53
N SER A 122 9.71 -19.72 4.28
CA SER A 122 10.24 -19.38 2.96
C SER A 122 11.11 -20.50 2.38
N SER A 123 12.02 -21.04 3.19
CA SER A 123 12.85 -22.19 2.81
C SER A 123 12.01 -23.43 2.45
N ALA A 124 10.95 -23.72 3.22
CA ALA A 124 10.03 -24.82 2.93
C ALA A 124 9.19 -24.59 1.66
N LEU A 125 8.93 -23.33 1.29
CA LEU A 125 8.23 -22.95 0.06
C LEU A 125 9.12 -23.03 -1.18
N MET A 126 10.43 -22.78 -1.04
CA MET A 126 11.42 -22.86 -2.12
C MET A 126 11.83 -24.30 -2.47
N MET A 127 11.44 -25.29 -1.67
CA MET A 127 11.65 -26.73 -1.93
C MET A 127 10.29 -27.45 -2.07
N PRO A 128 9.60 -27.33 -3.22
CA PRO A 128 8.38 -28.09 -3.43
C PRO A 128 8.73 -29.58 -3.54
N LYS A 129 8.15 -30.39 -2.65
CA LYS A 129 7.99 -31.82 -2.95
C LYS A 129 6.88 -31.92 -3.99
N ASP A 130 7.15 -32.66 -5.07
CA ASP A 130 6.30 -32.96 -6.22
C ASP A 130 4.83 -32.50 -6.07
N GLY A 131 4.47 -31.38 -6.73
CA GLY A 131 3.09 -30.91 -6.86
C GLY A 131 2.51 -30.08 -5.71
N ARG A 132 3.21 -29.88 -4.59
CA ARG A 132 2.73 -29.00 -3.52
C ARG A 132 2.90 -27.53 -3.90
N THR A 133 1.80 -26.81 -4.05
CA THR A 133 1.83 -25.38 -4.36
C THR A 133 1.95 -24.54 -3.08
N LEU A 134 2.41 -23.30 -3.21
CA LEU A 134 2.35 -22.30 -2.13
C LEU A 134 0.92 -22.15 -1.61
N GLU A 135 -0.08 -22.20 -2.50
CA GLU A 135 -1.48 -22.13 -2.13
C GLU A 135 -1.89 -23.25 -1.17
N ASP A 136 -1.41 -24.49 -1.39
CA ASP A 136 -1.70 -25.61 -0.50
C ASP A 136 -1.14 -25.38 0.91
N VAL A 137 0.07 -24.82 1.01
CA VAL A 137 0.69 -24.48 2.30
C VAL A 137 -0.07 -23.36 3.01
N VAL A 138 -0.39 -22.28 2.28
CA VAL A 138 -1.14 -21.15 2.82
C VAL A 138 -2.54 -21.59 3.26
N ARG A 139 -3.20 -22.46 2.50
CA ARG A 139 -4.52 -23.02 2.84
C ARG A 139 -4.46 -23.91 4.07
N GLU A 140 -3.41 -24.70 4.25
CA GLU A 140 -3.18 -25.51 5.44
C GLU A 140 -2.99 -24.63 6.70
N LEU A 141 -2.26 -23.52 6.57
CA LEU A 141 -1.99 -22.58 7.66
C LEU A 141 -3.17 -21.65 7.99
N LEU A 142 -3.92 -21.18 7.00
CA LEU A 142 -5.07 -20.29 7.21
C LEU A 142 -6.32 -21.02 7.70
N ARG A 143 -6.47 -22.31 7.39
CA ARG A 143 -7.65 -23.09 7.80
C ARG A 143 -7.91 -23.08 9.32
N PRO A 144 -6.93 -23.34 10.21
CA PRO A 144 -7.17 -23.29 11.65
C PRO A 144 -7.50 -21.87 12.13
N LEU A 145 -6.81 -20.84 11.64
CA LEU A 145 -7.03 -19.45 12.04
C LEU A 145 -8.41 -18.94 11.64
N LEU A 146 -8.83 -19.20 10.39
CA LEU A 146 -10.14 -18.83 9.89
C LEU A 146 -11.25 -19.60 10.61
N LYS A 147 -11.02 -20.87 10.93
CA LYS A 147 -11.99 -21.67 11.70
C LYS A 147 -12.20 -21.08 13.09
N GLU A 148 -11.12 -20.84 13.83
CA GLU A 148 -11.20 -20.28 15.17
C GLU A 148 -11.86 -18.90 15.17
N TRP A 149 -11.52 -18.07 14.19
CA TRP A 149 -12.17 -16.77 14.02
C TRP A 149 -13.66 -16.90 13.71
N LEU A 150 -14.05 -17.80 12.79
CA LEU A 150 -15.45 -18.05 12.47
C LEU A 150 -16.21 -18.58 13.68
N ASP A 151 -15.67 -19.55 14.42
CA ASP A 151 -16.32 -20.10 15.61
C ASP A 151 -16.60 -19.01 16.66
N GLN A 152 -15.72 -18.00 16.78
CA GLN A 152 -15.88 -16.87 17.70
C GLN A 152 -16.81 -15.76 17.18
N ASN A 153 -16.81 -15.49 15.86
CA ASN A 153 -17.45 -14.29 15.30
C ASN A 153 -18.74 -14.58 14.53
N LEU A 154 -18.93 -15.80 14.05
CA LEU A 154 -20.09 -16.19 13.23
C LEU A 154 -21.43 -16.00 13.96
N PRO A 155 -21.60 -16.32 15.26
CA PRO A 155 -22.87 -16.09 15.94
C PRO A 155 -23.34 -14.63 15.85
N ARG A 156 -22.44 -13.69 16.16
CA ARG A 156 -22.72 -12.25 16.12
C ARG A 156 -23.04 -11.75 14.71
N ILE A 157 -22.30 -12.24 13.71
CA ILE A 157 -22.50 -11.88 12.30
C ILE A 157 -23.90 -12.33 11.85
N VAL A 158 -24.29 -13.56 12.20
CA VAL A 158 -25.60 -14.11 11.84
C VAL A 158 -26.73 -13.37 12.56
N GLU A 159 -26.61 -13.08 13.86
CA GLU A 159 -27.60 -12.28 14.60
C GLU A 159 -27.86 -10.93 13.92
N THR A 160 -26.78 -10.20 13.60
CA THR A 160 -26.87 -8.90 12.91
C THR A 160 -27.60 -9.03 11.57
N LYS A 161 -27.28 -10.07 10.79
CA LYS A 161 -27.92 -10.31 9.48
C LYS A 161 -29.37 -10.79 9.60
N VAL A 162 -29.71 -11.60 10.58
CA VAL A 162 -31.09 -12.04 10.83
C VAL A 162 -31.95 -10.86 11.30
N GLU A 163 -31.43 -9.99 12.16
CA GLU A 163 -32.13 -8.77 12.57
C GLU A 163 -32.42 -7.85 11.38
N GLU A 164 -31.42 -7.61 10.52
CA GLU A 164 -31.60 -6.87 9.26
C GLU A 164 -32.70 -7.49 8.39
N GLU A 165 -32.70 -8.82 8.26
CA GLU A 165 -33.66 -9.58 7.46
C GLU A 165 -35.09 -9.58 8.03
N VAL A 166 -35.25 -9.77 9.34
CA VAL A 166 -36.55 -9.70 10.01
C VAL A 166 -37.12 -8.30 9.92
N HIS A 167 -36.30 -7.27 10.13
CA HIS A 167 -36.73 -5.89 10.00
C HIS A 167 -37.13 -5.54 8.56
N ARG A 168 -36.41 -6.06 7.55
CA ARG A 168 -36.77 -5.94 6.14
C ARG A 168 -38.13 -6.60 5.85
N ILE A 169 -38.36 -7.81 6.34
CA ILE A 169 -39.62 -8.54 6.15
C ILE A 169 -40.77 -7.85 6.89
N ALA A 170 -40.55 -7.36 8.11
CA ALA A 170 -41.55 -6.66 8.90
C ALA A 170 -42.01 -5.37 8.19
N ARG A 171 -41.08 -4.64 7.58
CA ARG A 171 -41.38 -3.44 6.79
C ARG A 171 -42.06 -3.78 5.45
N GLY A 172 -41.63 -4.84 4.78
CA GLY A 172 -42.20 -5.28 3.50
C GLY A 172 -43.58 -5.94 3.60
N ARG A 173 -43.99 -6.40 4.79
CA ARG A 173 -45.31 -7.02 5.04
C ARG A 173 -46.36 -6.04 5.56
N SER A 174 -45.95 -4.82 5.92
CA SER A 174 -46.85 -3.76 6.40
C SER A 174 -47.38 -2.87 5.26
N VAL A 175 -47.09 -3.20 4.00
CA VAL A 175 -47.58 -2.51 2.79
C VAL A 175 -48.49 -3.44 2.01
#